data_AF-A0A916SNK6-F1
#
_entry.id   AF-A0A916SNK6-F1
#
_cell.length_a   1.000
_cell.length_b   1.000
_cell.length_c   1.000
_cell.angle_alpha   90.00
_cell.angle_beta   90.00
_cell.angle_gamma   90.00
#
_symmetry.space_group_name_H-M   'P 1'
#
loop_
_entity.id
_entity.type
_entity.pdbx_description
1 polymer ?
#
loop_
_entity_poly.entity_id
_entity_poly.type
_entity_poly.pdbx_seq_one_letter_code
_entity_poly.pdbx_strand_id
1 'polypeptide(L)'
;MKSLIPLLFSAVFLTAAPAAAQDNCGATGDGCQPPEYQKLLEIAATAFPDWPEVGYRTYAALCYEAKGQLRKQCFANPKKAAKSLKLPPEE
;
A
#
# COMPACT_ATOMS: atom_id res chain seq x y z
N MET A 1 -50.70 8.08 -33.95
CA MET A 1 -49.82 7.33 -33.03
C MET A 1 -48.42 7.94 -33.11
N LYS A 2 -47.95 8.59 -32.04
CA LYS A 2 -46.55 9.01 -31.92
C LYS A 2 -46.22 8.96 -30.42
N SER A 3 -45.56 7.89 -30.03
CA SER A 3 -45.19 7.61 -28.63
C SER A 3 -43.98 8.46 -28.26
N LEU A 4 -44.14 9.38 -27.31
CA LEU A 4 -43.05 10.14 -26.71
C LEU A 4 -42.55 9.34 -25.50
N ILE A 5 -41.39 8.70 -25.67
CA ILE A 5 -40.68 8.00 -24.59
C ILE A 5 -39.82 9.05 -23.87
N PRO A 6 -40.02 9.32 -22.57
CA PRO A 6 -39.09 10.12 -21.81
C PRO A 6 -37.84 9.29 -21.52
N LEU A 7 -36.72 9.69 -22.12
CA LEU A 7 -35.39 9.20 -21.79
C LEU A 7 -35.04 9.69 -20.37
N LEU A 8 -35.27 8.81 -19.39
CA LEU A 8 -34.67 8.93 -18.06
C LEU A 8 -33.16 8.78 -18.22
N PHE A 9 -32.46 9.92 -18.26
CA PHE A 9 -31.02 9.96 -18.02
C PHE A 9 -30.77 9.58 -16.56
N SER A 10 -30.56 8.29 -16.30
CA SER A 10 -29.94 7.83 -15.07
C SER A 10 -28.54 8.44 -15.02
N ALA A 11 -28.41 9.54 -14.28
CA ALA A 11 -27.12 10.03 -13.84
C ALA A 11 -26.49 8.93 -13.00
N VAL A 12 -25.56 8.19 -13.61
CA VAL A 12 -24.64 7.32 -12.89
C VAL A 12 -23.87 8.25 -11.97
N PHE A 13 -24.21 8.23 -10.69
CA PHE A 13 -23.37 8.79 -9.64
C PHE A 13 -22.07 7.99 -9.68
N LEU A 14 -21.08 8.47 -10.44
CA LEU A 14 -19.69 8.15 -10.20
C LEU A 14 -19.38 8.69 -8.80
N THR A 15 -19.54 7.85 -7.79
CA THR A 15 -18.94 8.08 -6.49
C THR A 15 -17.44 8.13 -6.73
N ALA A 16 -16.89 9.35 -6.82
CA ALA A 16 -15.47 9.58 -6.82
C ALA A 16 -14.91 8.93 -5.55
N ALA A 17 -14.25 7.77 -5.71
CA ALA A 17 -13.43 7.21 -4.66
C ALA A 17 -12.36 8.27 -4.32
N PRO A 18 -12.04 8.48 -3.03
CA PRO A 18 -11.10 9.51 -2.63
C PRO A 18 -9.75 9.27 -3.29
N ALA A 19 -9.19 10.32 -3.90
CA ALA A 19 -7.94 10.35 -4.65
C ALA A 19 -6.69 9.89 -3.85
N ALA A 20 -6.83 9.59 -2.55
CA ALA A 20 -5.75 9.05 -1.72
C ALA A 20 -5.38 7.58 -2.02
N ALA A 21 -6.11 6.91 -2.91
CA ALA A 21 -5.84 5.51 -3.26
C ALA A 21 -4.95 5.32 -4.50
N GLN A 22 -4.67 6.37 -5.29
CA GLN A 22 -4.11 6.19 -6.64
C GLN A 22 -2.58 6.25 -6.75
N ASP A 23 -1.85 6.75 -5.75
CA ASP A 23 -0.39 6.91 -5.85
C ASP A 23 0.38 5.58 -5.79
N ASN A 24 -0.27 4.48 -5.43
CA ASN A 24 0.35 3.15 -5.25
C ASN A 24 -0.29 2.03 -6.09
N CYS A 25 -1.17 2.37 -7.02
CA CYS A 25 -1.72 1.40 -7.96
C CYS A 25 -0.82 1.39 -9.21
N GLY A 26 -0.37 0.21 -9.65
CA GLY A 26 0.42 0.08 -10.88
C GLY A 26 -0.33 0.69 -12.07
N ALA A 27 0.42 1.10 -13.10
CA ALA A 27 -0.10 1.84 -14.27
C ALA A 27 -1.26 1.16 -15.03
N THR A 28 -1.56 -0.11 -14.76
CA THR A 28 -2.64 -0.88 -15.38
C THR A 28 -3.87 -1.09 -14.48
N GLY A 29 -3.89 -0.57 -13.25
CA GLY A 29 -5.05 -0.69 -12.36
C GLY A 29 -5.25 -2.09 -11.76
N ASP A 30 -4.36 -3.04 -12.03
CA ASP A 30 -4.40 -4.38 -11.46
C ASP A 30 -3.79 -4.39 -10.05
N GLY A 31 -4.65 -4.22 -9.04
CA GLY A 31 -4.36 -4.57 -7.67
C GLY A 31 -3.52 -3.55 -6.91
N CYS A 32 -4.17 -2.50 -6.39
CA CYS A 32 -3.57 -1.66 -5.37
C CYS A 32 -3.13 -2.55 -4.19
N GLN A 33 -1.89 -2.39 -3.73
CA GLN A 33 -1.40 -3.18 -2.60
C GLN A 33 -2.27 -2.92 -1.37
N PRO A 34 -2.53 -3.93 -0.50
CA PRO A 34 -3.38 -3.75 0.66
C PRO A 34 -2.93 -2.56 1.52
N PRO A 35 -3.85 -1.79 2.14
CA PRO A 35 -3.49 -0.60 2.93
C PRO A 35 -2.41 -0.86 4.00
N GLU A 36 -2.40 -2.06 4.58
CA GLU A 36 -1.39 -2.45 5.56
C GLU A 36 0.00 -2.64 4.95
N TYR A 37 0.09 -3.15 3.72
CA TYR A 37 1.36 -3.23 2.99
C TYR A 37 1.87 -1.83 2.67
N GLN A 38 1.00 -0.92 2.23
CA GLN A 38 1.36 0.48 1.97
C GLN A 38 1.89 1.18 3.23
N LYS A 39 1.23 0.96 4.38
CA LYS A 39 1.71 1.46 5.66
C LYS A 39 3.11 0.93 6.01
N LEU A 40 3.40 -0.34 5.73
CA LEU A 40 4.74 -0.91 5.95
C LEU A 40 5.78 -0.31 5.00
N LEU A 41 5.41 0.01 3.75
CA LEU A 41 6.29 0.75 2.83
C LEU A 41 6.63 2.14 3.38
N GLU A 42 5.63 2.90 3.83
CA GLU A 42 5.84 4.23 4.39
C GLU A 42 6.74 4.20 5.63
N ILE A 43 6.52 3.22 6.51
CA ILE A 43 7.36 3.01 7.70
C ILE A 43 8.80 2.71 7.29
N ALA A 44 8.99 1.85 6.29
CA ALA A 44 10.32 1.47 5.82
C ALA A 44 11.04 2.65 5.15
N ALA A 45 10.37 3.36 4.24
CA ALA A 45 10.92 4.54 3.57
C ALA A 45 11.30 5.65 4.59
N THR A 46 10.51 5.82 5.65
CA THR A 46 10.80 6.79 6.72
C THR A 46 11.94 6.33 7.63
N ALA A 47 11.97 5.04 7.99
CA ALA A 47 12.97 4.50 8.91
C ALA A 47 14.35 4.29 8.26
N PHE A 48 14.37 4.12 6.94
CA PHE A 48 15.54 3.77 6.14
C PHE A 48 15.62 4.65 4.87
N PRO A 49 15.82 5.96 5.00
CA PRO A 49 15.82 6.90 3.86
C PRO A 49 16.92 6.61 2.84
N ASP A 50 18.01 5.95 3.27
CA ASP A 50 19.15 5.60 2.41
C ASP A 50 19.00 4.23 1.73
N TRP A 51 17.94 3.48 2.03
CA TRP A 51 17.72 2.21 1.35
C TRP A 51 17.24 2.45 -0.08
N PRO A 52 17.75 1.67 -1.06
CA PRO A 52 17.15 1.65 -2.38
C PRO A 52 15.71 1.15 -2.29
N GLU A 53 14.90 1.45 -3.31
CA GLU A 53 13.48 1.05 -3.34
C GLU A 53 13.24 -0.45 -3.11
N VAL A 54 14.12 -1.28 -3.67
CA VAL A 54 14.09 -2.73 -3.44
C VAL A 54 14.23 -3.08 -1.95
N GLY A 55 15.00 -2.31 -1.17
CA GLY A 55 15.20 -2.53 0.25
C GLY A 55 13.91 -2.31 1.05
N TYR A 56 13.29 -1.13 0.93
CA TYR A 56 12.09 -0.83 1.72
C TYR A 56 10.87 -1.64 1.25
N ARG A 57 10.81 -2.03 -0.03
CA ARG A 57 9.82 -2.99 -0.54
C ARG A 57 10.04 -4.40 0.02
N THR A 58 11.29 -4.85 0.12
CA THR A 58 11.62 -6.15 0.73
C THR A 58 11.22 -6.18 2.20
N TYR A 59 11.48 -5.11 2.95
CA TYR A 59 10.99 -4.97 4.31
C TYR A 59 9.47 -5.07 4.40
N ALA A 60 8.75 -4.31 3.57
CA ALA A 60 7.29 -4.32 3.59
C ALA A 60 6.72 -5.71 3.30
N ALA A 61 7.26 -6.43 2.32
CA ALA A 61 6.85 -7.80 2.00
C ALA A 61 7.07 -8.77 3.18
N LEU A 62 8.29 -8.80 3.72
CA LEU A 62 8.62 -9.70 4.83
C LEU A 62 7.80 -9.38 6.09
N CYS A 63 7.56 -8.10 6.37
CA CYS A 63 6.73 -7.66 7.49
C CYS A 63 5.25 -7.94 7.29
N TYR A 64 4.76 -7.89 6.06
CA TYR A 64 3.37 -8.20 5.73
C TYR A 64 3.08 -9.69 5.93
N GLU A 65 4.05 -10.55 5.58
CA GLU A 65 3.99 -12.00 5.80
C GLU A 65 4.31 -12.41 7.24
N ALA A 66 5.02 -11.57 7.99
CA ALA A 66 5.36 -11.84 9.38
C ALA A 66 4.11 -12.00 10.26
N LYS A 67 4.27 -12.82 11.31
CA LYS A 67 3.25 -13.09 12.32
C LYS A 67 3.78 -12.79 13.73
N GLY A 68 2.85 -12.67 14.67
CA GLY A 68 3.19 -12.55 16.10
C GLY A 68 4.07 -11.34 16.41
N GLN A 69 5.14 -11.56 17.17
CA GLN A 69 5.98 -10.49 17.70
C GLN A 69 6.73 -9.72 16.61
N LEU A 70 7.17 -10.40 15.55
CA LEU A 70 7.89 -9.75 14.45
C LEU A 70 7.00 -8.76 13.70
N ARG A 71 5.73 -9.13 13.43
CA ARG A 71 4.75 -8.21 12.83
C ARG A 71 4.55 -6.97 13.68
N LYS A 72 4.41 -7.12 15.00
CA LYS A 72 4.29 -5.98 15.92
C LYS A 72 5.54 -5.09 15.90
N GLN A 73 6.72 -5.69 15.85
CA GLN A 73 7.98 -4.96 15.74
C GLN A 73 8.08 -4.19 14.43
N CYS A 74 7.56 -4.72 13.32
CA CYS A 74 7.58 -4.04 12.04
C CYS A 74 6.88 -2.67 12.07
N PHE A 75 5.84 -2.51 12.90
CA PHE A 75 5.17 -1.22 13.09
C PHE A 75 5.77 -0.38 14.21
N ALA A 76 6.24 -1.00 15.30
CA ALA A 76 6.65 -0.29 16.50
C ALA A 76 8.15 0.07 16.56
N ASN A 77 9.01 -0.75 15.95
CA ASN A 77 10.46 -0.57 15.96
C ASN A 77 11.07 -1.14 14.66
N PRO A 78 10.99 -0.38 13.55
CA PRO A 78 11.39 -0.88 12.23
C PRO A 78 12.86 -1.25 12.15
N LYS A 79 13.75 -0.52 12.83
CA LYS A 79 15.19 -0.84 12.88
C LYS A 79 15.46 -2.20 13.56
N LYS A 80 14.74 -2.50 14.64
CA LYS A 80 14.83 -3.82 15.30
C LYS A 80 14.23 -4.94 14.43
N ALA A 81 13.12 -4.66 13.75
CA ALA A 81 12.52 -5.60 12.82
C ALA A 81 13.47 -5.91 11.65
N ALA A 82 14.10 -4.91 11.05
CA ALA A 82 15.09 -5.08 9.97
C ALA A 82 16.28 -5.95 10.41
N LYS A 83 16.82 -5.73 11.62
CA LYS A 83 17.85 -6.62 12.20
C LYS A 83 17.35 -8.06 12.37
N SER A 84 16.11 -8.23 12.83
CA SER A 84 15.51 -9.57 12.99
C SER A 84 15.25 -10.26 11.65
N LEU A 85 14.98 -9.47 10.60
CA LEU A 85 14.79 -9.90 9.21
C LEU A 85 16.11 -10.04 8.44
N LYS A 86 17.26 -9.67 9.04
CA LYS A 86 18.59 -9.67 8.42
C LYS A 86 18.64 -8.80 7.15
N LEU A 87 18.00 -7.63 7.19
CA LEU A 87 18.04 -6.66 6.10
C LEU A 87 19.18 -5.64 6.33
N PRO A 88 19.94 -5.29 5.28
CA PRO A 88 21.06 -4.33 5.37
C PRO A 88 20.54 -2.91 5.61
N PRO A 89 21.39 -1.95 6.07
CA PRO A 89 22.77 -2.14 6.44
C PRO A 89 22.85 -2.62 7.88
N GLU A 90 23.50 -3.77 8.08
CA GLU A 90 24.08 -4.08 9.37
C GLU A 90 25.38 -3.26 9.44
N GLU A 91 25.31 -2.08 10.08
CA GLU A 91 26.49 -1.38 10.61
C GLU A 91 27.00 -2.06 11.88
#